data_AF-A0A7Y7UQS4-F1
#
_entry.id   AF-A0A7Y7UQS4-F1
#
_cell.length_a   1.000
_cell.length_b   1.000
_cell.length_c   1.000
_cell.angle_alpha   90.00
_cell.angle_beta   90.00
_cell.angle_gamma   90.00
#
_symmetry.space_group_name_H-M   'P 1'
#
loop_
_entity.id
_entity.type
_entity.pdbx_description
1 polymer ?
#
loop_
_entity_poly.entity_id
_entity_poly.type
_entity_poly.pdbx_seq_one_letter_code
_entity_poly.pdbx_strand_id
1 'polypeptide(L)'
;MNQIEIPGHLAAYLDQSPIALALADARGDNPLIFINHGFRQLTGYTSEDMIGHNCRMLQRDADNVEARERIREFLANDRQLNVRTMLINFRKDGSPFVNLLYMSKLRLLGGDMPYIFASQFDVSRSQPERLTAYDAELGRTLGKLTPILAESGMVLEGSLTAIANTAATIAQAKLTLSDLDRAAFP
;
A
#
# COMPACT_ATOMS: atom_id res chain seq x y z
N MET A 1 -2.87 9.70 24.38
CA MET A 1 -1.98 9.36 23.24
C MET A 1 -2.05 10.51 22.27
N ASN A 2 -0.93 11.18 21.98
CA ASN A 2 -0.91 12.23 20.96
C ASN A 2 -1.10 11.56 19.59
N GLN A 3 -2.21 11.87 18.95
CA GLN A 3 -2.46 11.53 17.55
C GLN A 3 -1.34 12.19 16.75
N ILE A 4 -0.60 11.41 15.96
CA ILE A 4 0.37 12.02 15.05
C ILE A 4 -0.43 12.72 13.95
N GLU A 5 -0.23 14.01 13.81
CA GLU A 5 -0.79 14.79 12.70
C GLU A 5 0.11 14.70 11.48
N ILE A 6 -0.49 14.41 10.33
CA ILE A 6 0.19 14.41 9.04
C ILE A 6 0.42 15.87 8.64
N PRO A 7 1.65 16.26 8.26
CA PRO A 7 1.88 17.61 7.75
C PRO A 7 0.92 17.93 6.59
N GLY A 8 0.25 19.09 6.65
CA GLY A 8 -0.84 19.40 5.70
C GLY A 8 -0.40 19.40 4.23
N HIS A 9 0.83 19.83 3.94
CA HIS A 9 1.40 19.80 2.59
C HIS A 9 1.66 18.37 2.08
N LEU A 10 2.05 17.45 2.99
CA LEU A 10 2.18 16.03 2.68
C LEU A 10 0.82 15.40 2.34
N ALA A 11 -0.20 15.65 3.15
CA ALA A 11 -1.55 15.15 2.90
C ALA A 11 -2.12 15.67 1.56
N ALA A 12 -1.96 16.98 1.29
CA ALA A 12 -2.42 17.60 0.06
C ALA A 12 -1.73 17.02 -1.19
N TYR A 13 -0.43 16.72 -1.09
CA TYR A 13 0.32 16.10 -2.18
C TYR A 13 -0.16 14.66 -2.46
N LEU A 14 -0.34 13.85 -1.41
CA LEU A 14 -0.78 12.47 -1.54
C LEU A 14 -2.23 12.37 -2.07
N ASP A 15 -3.09 13.32 -1.71
CA ASP A 15 -4.49 13.33 -2.19
C ASP A 15 -4.62 13.64 -3.69
N GLN A 16 -3.63 14.34 -4.27
CA GLN A 16 -3.58 14.62 -5.71
C GLN A 16 -2.99 13.48 -6.54
N SER A 17 -2.40 12.45 -5.91
CA SER A 17 -1.84 11.32 -6.64
C SER A 17 -2.96 10.49 -7.28
N PRO A 18 -2.82 10.09 -8.56
CA PRO A 18 -3.78 9.19 -9.21
C PRO A 18 -3.66 7.74 -8.74
N ILE A 19 -2.67 7.42 -7.91
CA ILE A 19 -2.46 6.08 -7.34
C ILE A 19 -3.27 5.95 -6.05
N ALA A 20 -3.72 4.74 -5.72
CA ALA A 20 -4.28 4.45 -4.40
C ALA A 20 -3.17 4.46 -3.35
N LEU A 21 -3.22 5.43 -2.44
CA LEU A 21 -2.20 5.66 -1.40
C LEU A 21 -2.82 5.64 0.00
N ALA A 22 -2.03 5.17 0.95
CA ALA A 22 -2.35 5.17 2.36
C ALA A 22 -1.12 5.51 3.23
N LEU A 23 -1.38 6.11 4.38
CA LEU A 23 -0.41 6.26 5.48
C LEU A 23 -0.95 5.57 6.73
N ALA A 24 -0.09 4.82 7.40
CA ALA A 24 -0.36 4.27 8.73
C ALA A 24 0.61 4.86 9.75
N ASP A 25 0.15 5.04 10.99
CA ASP A 25 1.01 5.28 12.14
C ASP A 25 1.81 4.00 12.40
N ALA A 26 3.14 4.03 12.41
CA ALA A 26 3.91 2.80 12.57
C ALA A 26 3.94 2.26 14.01
N ARG A 27 3.28 2.97 14.95
CA ARG A 27 3.18 2.58 16.37
C ARG A 27 1.91 1.77 16.59
N GLY A 28 1.98 0.86 17.56
CA GLY A 28 0.86 0.00 17.91
C GLY A 28 0.55 -0.99 16.78
N ASP A 29 -0.72 -1.09 16.41
CA ASP A 29 -1.20 -2.04 15.41
C ASP A 29 -1.24 -1.47 14.00
N ASN A 30 -0.38 -0.52 13.67
CA ASN A 30 -0.33 0.15 12.38
C ASN A 30 -1.68 0.70 11.85
N PRO A 31 -2.41 1.50 12.66
CA PRO A 31 -3.69 2.05 12.24
C PRO A 31 -3.50 3.04 11.09
N LEU A 32 -4.40 3.00 10.12
CA LEU A 32 -4.44 3.97 9.03
C LEU A 32 -4.75 5.36 9.61
N ILE A 33 -3.98 6.35 9.17
CA ILE A 33 -4.15 7.76 9.54
C ILE A 33 -4.53 8.62 8.34
N PHE A 34 -4.33 8.10 7.13
CA PHE A 34 -4.77 8.74 5.89
C PHE A 34 -4.96 7.70 4.78
N ILE A 35 -5.97 7.94 3.95
CA ILE A 35 -6.19 7.29 2.67
C ILE A 35 -6.60 8.36 1.65
N ASN A 36 -6.06 8.28 0.44
CA ASN A 36 -6.41 9.26 -0.58
C ASN A 36 -7.68 8.89 -1.36
N HIS A 37 -8.09 9.75 -2.28
CA HIS A 37 -9.20 9.47 -3.19
C HIS A 37 -9.03 8.17 -3.99
N GLY A 38 -7.83 7.89 -4.52
CA GLY A 38 -7.54 6.66 -5.27
C GLY A 38 -7.78 5.38 -4.45
N PHE A 39 -7.38 5.37 -3.17
CA PHE A 39 -7.62 4.25 -2.26
C PHE A 39 -9.11 4.01 -2.03
N ARG A 40 -9.86 5.10 -1.78
CA ARG A 40 -11.32 5.04 -1.56
C ARG A 40 -12.03 4.51 -2.79
N GLN A 41 -11.63 4.94 -4.00
CA GLN A 41 -12.18 4.41 -5.25
C GLN A 41 -11.84 2.93 -5.47
N LEU A 42 -10.59 2.53 -5.20
CA LEU A 42 -10.16 1.15 -5.39
C LEU A 42 -10.90 0.18 -4.47
N THR A 43 -11.08 0.57 -3.21
CA THR A 43 -11.55 -0.32 -2.14
C THR A 43 -13.04 -0.16 -1.82
N GLY A 44 -13.65 0.97 -2.18
CA GLY A 44 -15.03 1.32 -1.82
C GLY A 44 -15.23 1.72 -0.36
N TYR A 45 -14.16 1.79 0.44
CA TYR A 45 -14.23 2.29 1.82
C TYR A 45 -14.01 3.80 1.88
N THR A 46 -14.64 4.44 2.87
CA THR A 46 -14.47 5.86 3.19
C THR A 46 -13.37 6.05 4.23
N SER A 47 -12.97 7.29 4.47
CA SER A 47 -12.01 7.59 5.54
C SER A 47 -12.61 7.26 6.91
N GLU A 48 -13.90 7.52 7.10
CA GLU A 48 -14.64 7.22 8.32
C GLU A 48 -14.65 5.71 8.64
N ASP A 49 -14.67 4.85 7.62
CA ASP A 49 -14.61 3.40 7.80
C ASP A 49 -13.21 2.93 8.23
N MET A 50 -12.15 3.55 7.69
CA MET A 50 -10.80 2.98 7.68
C MET A 50 -9.82 3.65 8.65
N ILE A 51 -9.95 4.96 8.89
CA ILE A 51 -9.03 5.68 9.78
C ILE A 51 -9.13 5.13 11.20
N GLY A 52 -7.99 4.89 11.84
CA GLY A 52 -7.88 4.24 13.15
C GLY A 52 -7.82 2.71 13.10
N HIS A 53 -8.05 2.10 11.93
CA HIS A 53 -8.03 0.64 11.77
C HIS A 53 -6.81 0.16 11.00
N ASN A 54 -6.35 -1.05 11.26
CA ASN A 54 -5.31 -1.67 10.46
C ASN A 54 -5.83 -2.07 9.07
N CYS A 55 -5.02 -1.82 8.03
CA CYS A 55 -5.36 -2.11 6.64
C CYS A 55 -5.62 -3.60 6.34
N ARG A 56 -5.21 -4.52 7.23
CA ARG A 56 -5.52 -5.97 7.13
C ARG A 56 -7.02 -6.27 7.09
N MET A 57 -7.87 -5.33 7.48
CA MET A 57 -9.33 -5.40 7.29
C MET A 57 -9.69 -5.78 5.84
N LEU A 58 -8.93 -5.31 4.86
CA LEU A 58 -9.14 -5.64 3.45
C LEU A 58 -8.92 -7.13 3.13
N GLN A 59 -8.19 -7.88 3.96
CA GLN A 59 -7.84 -9.28 3.68
C GLN A 59 -9.01 -10.24 3.97
N ARG A 60 -9.90 -9.90 4.91
CA ARG A 60 -10.93 -10.80 5.45
C ARG A 60 -10.32 -12.18 5.76
N ASP A 61 -10.95 -13.26 5.30
CA ASP A 61 -10.52 -14.64 5.52
C ASP A 61 -9.59 -15.18 4.40
N ALA A 62 -9.09 -14.31 3.50
CA ALA A 62 -8.18 -14.77 2.45
C ALA A 62 -6.86 -15.29 3.02
N ASP A 63 -6.44 -16.46 2.51
CA ASP A 63 -5.20 -17.06 2.92
C ASP A 63 -3.98 -16.44 2.23
N ASN A 64 -3.46 -15.40 2.87
CA ASN A 64 -2.31 -14.62 2.38
C ASN A 64 -1.01 -14.99 3.11
N VAL A 65 -0.72 -16.27 3.38
CA VAL A 65 0.45 -16.69 4.21
C VAL A 65 1.75 -16.01 3.77
N GLU A 66 2.17 -16.20 2.52
CA GLU A 66 3.45 -15.68 2.01
C GLU A 66 3.50 -14.15 2.08
N ALA A 67 2.44 -13.47 1.63
CA ALA A 67 2.39 -12.02 1.65
C ALA A 67 2.42 -11.47 3.09
N ARG A 68 1.70 -12.11 4.02
CA ARG A 68 1.72 -11.75 5.45
C ARG A 68 3.09 -11.94 6.07
N GLU A 69 3.82 -12.99 5.70
CA GLU A 69 5.20 -13.20 6.15
C GLU A 69 6.13 -12.10 5.66
N ARG A 70 6.07 -11.75 4.37
CA ARG A 70 6.89 -10.67 3.79
C ARG A 70 6.57 -9.30 4.42
N ILE A 71 5.30 -9.02 4.69
CA ILE A 71 4.88 -7.80 5.39
C ILE A 71 5.38 -7.83 6.83
N ARG A 72 5.28 -8.97 7.54
CA ARG A 72 5.77 -9.10 8.91
C ARG A 72 7.28 -8.92 9.00
N GLU A 73 8.03 -9.48 8.05
CA GLU A 73 9.49 -9.30 7.96
C GLU A 73 9.85 -7.83 7.73
N PHE A 74 9.18 -7.15 6.80
CA PHE A 74 9.34 -5.71 6.59
C PHE A 74 9.08 -4.89 7.87
N LEU A 75 8.02 -5.19 8.60
CA LEU A 75 7.68 -4.48 9.83
C LEU A 75 8.71 -4.74 10.95
N ALA A 76 9.23 -5.97 11.06
CA ALA A 76 10.14 -6.38 12.12
C ALA A 76 11.63 -6.06 11.84
N ASN A 77 12.04 -5.97 10.57
CA ASN A 77 13.43 -5.80 10.18
C ASN A 77 13.72 -4.36 9.76
N ASP A 78 14.43 -3.60 10.59
CA ASP A 78 14.82 -2.21 10.28
C ASP A 78 15.69 -2.06 9.04
N ARG A 79 16.41 -3.11 8.63
CA ARG A 79 17.22 -3.09 7.41
C ARG A 79 16.39 -3.31 6.15
N GLN A 80 15.16 -3.79 6.28
CA GLN A 80 14.23 -3.93 5.17
C GLN A 80 13.42 -2.63 5.02
N LEU A 81 13.86 -1.82 4.05
CA LEU A 81 13.36 -0.45 3.86
C LEU A 81 12.02 -0.38 3.12
N ASN A 82 11.72 -1.40 2.31
CA ASN A 82 10.46 -1.53 1.60
C ASN A 82 10.09 -3.01 1.37
N VAL A 83 8.84 -3.22 0.98
CA VAL A 83 8.33 -4.51 0.52
C VAL A 83 7.33 -4.30 -0.60
N ARG A 84 7.36 -5.20 -1.58
CA ARG A 84 6.37 -5.28 -2.65
C ARG A 84 5.88 -6.73 -2.73
N THR A 85 4.57 -6.94 -2.62
CA THR A 85 3.97 -8.29 -2.60
C THR A 85 2.53 -8.27 -3.11
N MET A 86 2.05 -9.40 -3.62
CA MET A 86 0.66 -9.57 -4.03
C MET A 86 -0.12 -10.25 -2.91
N LEU A 87 -1.33 -9.78 -2.64
CA LEU A 87 -2.24 -10.40 -1.70
C LEU A 87 -3.69 -10.24 -2.15
N ILE A 88 -4.53 -11.18 -1.77
CA ILE A 88 -5.97 -11.12 -2.01
C ILE A 88 -6.58 -10.14 -1.02
N ASN A 89 -7.31 -9.16 -1.55
CA ASN A 89 -8.11 -8.22 -0.77
C ASN A 89 -9.55 -8.20 -1.29
N PHE A 90 -10.44 -7.67 -0.46
CA PHE A 90 -11.85 -7.51 -0.75
C PHE A 90 -12.22 -6.04 -0.63
N ARG A 91 -13.00 -5.57 -1.59
CA ARG A 91 -13.65 -4.26 -1.52
C ARG A 91 -14.76 -4.26 -0.47
N LYS A 92 -15.30 -3.08 -0.14
CA LYS A 92 -16.42 -2.93 0.78
C LYS A 92 -17.65 -3.74 0.35
N ASP A 93 -17.89 -3.83 -0.96
CA ASP A 93 -18.97 -4.64 -1.56
C ASP A 93 -18.70 -6.16 -1.52
N GLY A 94 -17.55 -6.60 -1.02
CA GLY A 94 -17.15 -7.99 -0.96
C GLY A 94 -16.53 -8.53 -2.25
N SER A 95 -16.39 -7.74 -3.30
CA SER A 95 -15.73 -8.20 -4.52
C SER A 95 -14.22 -8.37 -4.27
N PRO A 96 -13.64 -9.52 -4.65
CA PRO A 96 -12.21 -9.76 -4.50
C PRO A 96 -11.39 -9.03 -5.57
N PHE A 97 -10.13 -8.79 -5.24
CA PHE A 97 -9.10 -8.39 -6.18
C PHE A 97 -7.73 -8.80 -5.67
N VAL A 98 -6.78 -9.03 -6.59
CA VAL A 98 -5.37 -9.22 -6.22
C VAL A 98 -4.74 -7.84 -6.11
N ASN A 99 -4.46 -7.43 -4.88
CA ASN A 99 -3.77 -6.20 -4.55
C ASN A 99 -2.27 -6.40 -4.70
N LEU A 100 -1.64 -5.61 -5.56
CA LEU A 100 -0.21 -5.44 -5.57
C LEU A 100 0.17 -4.32 -4.60
N LEU A 101 0.56 -4.72 -3.40
CA LEU A 101 0.91 -3.82 -2.31
C LEU A 101 2.40 -3.45 -2.38
N TYR A 102 2.67 -2.17 -2.31
CA TYR A 102 3.99 -1.62 -2.03
C TYR A 102 3.94 -0.91 -0.67
N MET A 103 4.94 -1.12 0.19
CA MET A 103 5.11 -0.42 1.45
C MET A 103 6.54 0.08 1.60
N SER A 104 6.72 1.25 2.21
CA SER A 104 8.03 1.82 2.55
C SER A 104 7.97 2.53 3.89
N LYS A 105 9.11 2.53 4.60
CA LYS A 105 9.26 3.18 5.90
C LYS A 105 9.47 4.68 5.72
N LEU A 106 8.69 5.49 6.44
CA LEU A 106 8.92 6.92 6.58
C LEU A 106 9.53 7.18 7.95
N ARG A 107 10.80 7.61 7.97
CA ARG A 107 11.55 7.90 9.19
C ARG A 107 11.73 9.39 9.40
N LEU A 108 11.76 9.82 10.65
CA LEU A 108 12.31 11.12 11.02
C LEU A 108 13.83 11.10 10.88
N LEU A 109 14.43 12.27 10.68
CA LEU A 109 15.89 12.43 10.69
C LEU A 109 16.55 11.96 12.00
N GLY A 110 15.78 11.87 13.10
CA GLY A 110 16.21 11.32 14.39
C GLY A 110 16.22 9.77 14.47
N GLY A 111 15.81 9.06 13.42
CA GLY A 111 15.83 7.60 13.32
C GLY A 111 14.50 6.89 13.62
N ASP A 112 13.59 7.56 14.33
CA ASP A 112 12.25 7.04 14.61
C ASP A 112 11.45 6.87 13.32
N MET A 113 10.67 5.79 13.23
CA MET A 113 9.74 5.55 12.11
C MET A 113 8.33 5.91 12.56
N PRO A 114 7.85 7.15 12.36
CA PRO A 114 6.48 7.51 12.72
C PRO A 114 5.44 6.92 11.78
N TYR A 115 5.79 6.64 10.52
CA TYR A 115 4.79 6.24 9.53
C TYR A 115 5.25 5.15 8.58
N ILE A 116 4.24 4.47 8.02
CA ILE A 116 4.39 3.55 6.91
C ILE A 116 3.62 4.12 5.72
N PHE A 117 4.32 4.32 4.61
CA PHE A 117 3.72 4.65 3.33
C PHE A 117 3.30 3.37 2.60
N ALA A 118 2.11 3.36 2.01
CA ALA A 118 1.65 2.25 1.21
C ALA A 118 0.95 2.69 -0.07
N SER A 119 1.12 1.88 -1.13
CA SER A 119 0.46 2.00 -2.42
C SER A 119 -0.22 0.69 -2.77
N GLN A 120 -1.43 0.76 -3.33
CA GLN A 120 -2.24 -0.39 -3.72
C GLN A 120 -2.58 -0.33 -5.20
N PHE A 121 -2.64 -1.49 -5.84
CA PHE A 121 -2.99 -1.60 -7.25
C PHE A 121 -3.70 -2.92 -7.53
N ASP A 122 -4.87 -2.86 -8.16
CA ASP A 122 -5.55 -4.07 -8.64
C ASP A 122 -4.82 -4.61 -9.87
N VAL A 123 -4.02 -5.66 -9.66
CA VAL A 123 -3.30 -6.34 -10.74
C VAL A 123 -4.15 -7.44 -11.40
N SER A 124 -5.16 -7.98 -10.70
CA SER A 124 -5.98 -9.10 -11.20
C SER A 124 -6.75 -8.78 -12.47
N ARG A 125 -7.18 -7.53 -12.63
CA ARG A 125 -7.94 -7.06 -13.80
C ARG A 125 -7.15 -6.10 -14.69
N SER A 126 -5.85 -5.98 -14.46
CA SER A 126 -4.99 -5.04 -15.18
C SER A 126 -4.33 -5.65 -16.41
N GLN A 127 -4.03 -4.78 -17.37
CA GLN A 127 -3.21 -5.10 -18.54
C GLN A 127 -1.74 -4.73 -18.27
N PRO A 128 -0.75 -5.35 -18.94
CA PRO A 128 0.67 -5.04 -18.75
C PRO A 128 1.01 -3.56 -18.79
N GLU A 129 0.39 -2.82 -19.72
CA GLU A 129 0.56 -1.39 -19.90
C GLU A 129 0.12 -0.60 -18.67
N ARG A 130 -0.96 -1.04 -18.00
CA ARG A 130 -1.45 -0.40 -16.77
C ARG A 130 -0.51 -0.62 -15.59
N LEU A 131 0.07 -1.83 -15.46
CA LEU A 131 1.05 -2.10 -14.41
C LEU A 131 2.36 -1.33 -14.65
N THR A 132 2.80 -1.21 -15.91
CA THR A 132 3.93 -0.35 -16.27
C THR A 132 3.64 1.13 -16.00
N ALA A 133 2.44 1.61 -16.34
CA ALA A 133 2.02 2.98 -16.04
C ALA A 133 1.94 3.25 -14.54
N TYR A 134 1.42 2.31 -13.76
CA TYR A 134 1.43 2.34 -12.30
C TYR A 134 2.86 2.45 -11.75
N ASP A 135 3.80 1.63 -12.23
CA ASP A 135 5.20 1.68 -11.78
C ASP A 135 5.87 3.00 -12.09
N ALA A 136 5.64 3.54 -13.28
CA ALA A 136 6.14 4.86 -13.65
C ALA A 136 5.55 5.98 -12.78
N GLU A 137 4.25 5.92 -12.49
CA GLU A 137 3.56 6.92 -11.67
C GLU A 137 3.92 6.80 -10.19
N LEU A 138 4.16 5.58 -9.69
CA LEU A 138 4.61 5.36 -8.32
C LEU A 138 6.02 5.91 -8.17
N GLY A 139 6.89 5.69 -9.16
CA GLY A 139 8.22 6.30 -9.24
C GLY A 139 8.18 7.82 -9.21
N ARG A 140 7.32 8.44 -10.02
CA ARG A 140 7.12 9.90 -9.99
C ARG A 140 6.58 10.38 -8.64
N THR A 141 5.66 9.64 -8.05
CA THR A 141 5.05 9.97 -6.75
C THR A 141 6.13 9.97 -5.66
N LEU A 142 6.90 8.89 -5.55
CA LEU A 142 7.98 8.80 -4.55
C LEU A 142 9.07 9.85 -4.78
N GLY A 143 9.47 10.10 -6.04
CA GLY A 143 10.49 11.09 -6.36
C GLY A 143 10.12 12.51 -5.95
N LYS A 144 8.85 12.90 -6.09
CA LYS A 144 8.33 14.19 -5.61
C LYS A 144 8.04 14.20 -4.11
N LEU A 145 7.71 13.05 -3.53
CA LEU A 145 7.47 12.89 -2.10
C LEU A 145 8.74 13.14 -1.27
N THR A 146 9.91 12.70 -1.76
CA THR A 146 11.19 12.84 -1.04
C THR A 146 11.51 14.27 -0.58
N PRO A 147 11.50 15.32 -1.43
CA PRO A 147 11.77 16.68 -0.98
C PRO A 147 10.70 17.22 -0.01
N ILE A 148 9.42 16.86 -0.22
CA ILE A 148 8.29 17.24 0.66
C ILE A 148 8.49 16.67 2.07
N LEU A 149 8.92 15.42 2.18
CA LEU A 149 9.23 14.79 3.46
C LEU A 149 10.44 15.45 4.12
N ALA A 150 11.47 15.80 3.36
CA ALA A 150 12.67 16.45 3.88
C ALA A 150 12.36 17.81 4.54
N GLU A 151 11.44 18.60 3.98
CA GLU A 151 10.94 19.84 4.59
C GLU A 151 10.28 19.62 5.97
N SER A 152 9.71 18.44 6.19
CA SER A 152 9.12 18.01 7.46
C SER A 152 10.09 17.22 8.35
N GLY A 153 11.40 17.20 8.04
CA GLY A 153 12.39 16.45 8.80
C GLY A 153 12.22 14.93 8.70
N MET A 154 11.63 14.45 7.60
CA MET A 154 11.40 13.03 7.31
C MET A 154 12.15 12.57 6.07
N VAL A 155 12.36 11.26 5.98
CA VAL A 155 13.00 10.59 4.85
C VAL A 155 12.17 9.36 4.49
N LEU A 156 11.93 9.19 3.20
CA LEU A 156 11.42 7.95 2.62
C LEU A 156 12.60 7.03 2.35
N GLU A 157 12.60 5.85 2.98
CA GLU A 157 13.69 4.89 2.81
C GLU A 157 13.34 3.79 1.79
N GLY A 158 14.33 3.48 0.96
CA GLY A 158 14.26 2.40 -0.02
C GLY A 158 13.95 2.89 -1.44
N SER A 159 14.32 2.07 -2.41
CA SER A 159 14.08 2.30 -3.82
C SER A 159 12.86 1.52 -4.30
N LEU A 160 12.17 2.00 -5.34
CA LEU A 160 11.31 1.12 -6.11
C LEU A 160 12.19 0.07 -6.79
N THR A 161 12.22 -1.13 -6.24
CA THR A 161 12.67 -2.29 -6.99
C THR A 161 11.55 -2.62 -7.98
N ALA A 162 11.85 -2.52 -9.28
CA ALA A 162 10.93 -2.96 -10.32
C ALA A 162 10.53 -4.41 -10.05
N ILE A 163 9.26 -4.76 -10.27
CA ILE A 163 8.91 -6.18 -10.28
C ILE A 163 9.66 -6.82 -11.45
N ALA A 164 10.34 -7.92 -11.16
CA ALA A 164 11.22 -8.61 -12.10
C ALA A 164 10.54 -9.08 -13.40
N ASN A 165 9.19 -9.06 -13.50
CA ASN A 165 8.47 -9.31 -14.75
C ASN A 165 6.97 -8.89 -14.67
N THR A 166 6.58 -7.78 -15.31
CA THR A 166 5.19 -7.29 -15.40
C THR A 166 4.21 -8.35 -15.93
N ALA A 167 4.60 -9.09 -16.97
CA ALA A 167 3.72 -10.07 -17.61
C ALA A 167 3.46 -11.29 -16.71
N ALA A 168 4.51 -11.82 -16.07
CA ALA A 168 4.38 -12.92 -15.12
C ALA A 168 3.52 -12.54 -13.91
N THR A 169 3.67 -11.30 -13.43
CA THR A 169 2.87 -10.77 -12.30
C THR A 169 1.38 -10.78 -12.63
N ILE A 170 1.01 -10.30 -13.82
CA ILE A 170 -0.39 -10.28 -14.25
C ILE A 170 -0.93 -11.69 -14.47
N ALA A 171 -0.14 -12.57 -15.09
CA ALA A 171 -0.54 -13.97 -15.27
C ALA A 171 -0.81 -14.64 -13.91
N GLN A 172 0.10 -14.49 -12.95
CA GLN A 172 -0.07 -15.01 -11.60
C GLN A 172 -1.30 -14.42 -10.90
N ALA A 173 -1.51 -13.11 -10.99
CA ALA A 173 -2.67 -12.47 -10.39
C ALA A 173 -4.01 -12.96 -10.96
N LYS A 174 -4.08 -13.17 -12.28
CA LYS A 174 -5.27 -13.71 -12.93
C LYS A 174 -5.56 -15.15 -12.50
N LEU A 175 -4.52 -15.98 -12.37
CA LEU A 175 -4.64 -17.35 -11.85
C LEU A 175 -5.14 -17.34 -10.40
N THR A 176 -4.49 -16.55 -9.54
CA THR A 176 -4.90 -16.39 -8.13
C THR A 176 -6.37 -15.96 -8.00
N LEU A 177 -6.82 -14.98 -8.79
CA LEU A 177 -8.23 -14.57 -8.75
C LEU A 177 -9.17 -15.66 -9.29
N SER A 178 -8.78 -16.37 -10.34
CA SER A 178 -9.59 -17.45 -10.91
C SER A 178 -9.74 -18.63 -9.94
N ASP A 179 -8.69 -18.97 -9.20
CA ASP A 179 -8.74 -20.01 -8.17
C ASP A 179 -9.62 -19.57 -6.99
N LEU A 180 -9.58 -18.28 -6.65
CA LEU A 180 -10.44 -17.67 -5.64
C LEU A 180 -11.94 -17.77 -6.00
N ASP A 181 -12.29 -17.42 -7.24
CA ASP A 181 -13.67 -17.50 -7.73
C ASP A 181 -14.21 -18.95 -7.72
N ARG A 182 -13.33 -19.94 -7.94
CA ARG A 182 -13.66 -21.37 -7.85
C ARG A 182 -13.82 -21.86 -6.41
N ALA A 183 -13.10 -21.25 -5.47
CA ALA A 183 -13.09 -21.66 -4.06
C ALA A 183 -14.35 -21.23 -3.28
N ALA A 184 -15.25 -20.43 -3.88
CA ALA A 184 -16.46 -19.91 -3.26
C ALA A 184 -16.19 -19.27 -1.88
N PHE A 185 -15.72 -18.01 -1.89
CA PHE A 185 -15.70 -17.23 -0.65
C PHE A 185 -17.15 -16.94 -0.22
N PRO A 186 -17.53 -17.29 1.03
CA PRO A 186 -18.88 -17.06 1.53
C PRO A 186 -19.24 -15.57 1.64
#